data_AF-A0A4U5WJH8-F1
#
_entry.id   AF-A0A4U5WJH8-F1
#
_cell.length_a   1.000
_cell.length_b   1.000
_cell.length_c   1.000
_cell.angle_alpha   90.00
_cell.angle_beta   90.00
_cell.angle_gamma   90.00
#
_symmetry.space_group_name_H-M   'P 1'
#
loop_
_entity.id
_entity.type
_entity.pdbx_description
1 polymer ?
#
loop_
_entity_poly.entity_id
_entity_poly.type
_entity_poly.pdbx_seq_one_letter_code
_entity_poly.pdbx_strand_id
1 'polypeptide(L)'
;MADKQEYRMAELAERAGITVRTLRFYRERGLLAPPRREGRIAWYDDHHLARLRTIAALLERGHTLSGIAELAEALDHGRDVADLLGVAPPTEEEPVRLTPEELAARFEGEVTPENLAAALDLGYLGTDGDEIVHISRRLLDVSSALVREGIPLAEVLSAGARVRQHADALADLFTDLIVRHGPEENLHRLRPLARSVVEAELSLALDRRVRERKEGEQGED
;
A
#
# COMPACT_ATOMS: atom_id res chain seq x y z
N MET A 1 22.69 9.88 -12.57
CA MET A 1 22.96 8.49 -12.12
C MET A 1 23.69 8.64 -10.80
N ALA A 2 22.97 8.51 -9.67
CA ALA A 2 23.62 8.56 -8.37
C ALA A 2 24.48 7.30 -8.22
N ASP A 3 25.72 7.48 -7.78
CA ASP A 3 26.69 6.41 -7.57
C ASP A 3 26.15 5.49 -6.47
N LYS A 4 25.73 4.26 -6.82
CA LYS A 4 25.25 3.28 -5.82
C LYS A 4 26.42 2.91 -4.94
N GLN A 5 26.38 3.26 -3.65
CA GLN A 5 27.50 2.96 -2.77
C GLN A 5 27.49 1.47 -2.43
N GLU A 6 28.58 0.77 -2.78
CA GLU A 6 28.71 -0.66 -2.52
C GLU A 6 29.42 -0.93 -1.19
N TYR A 7 28.82 -1.78 -0.38
CA TYR A 7 29.27 -2.19 0.94
C TYR A 7 29.69 -3.65 0.94
N ARG A 8 30.75 -3.94 1.68
CA ARG A 8 31.02 -5.31 2.13
C ARG A 8 30.16 -5.62 3.34
N MET A 9 29.91 -6.90 3.57
CA MET A 9 29.11 -7.40 4.70
C MET A 9 29.45 -6.75 6.06
N ALA A 10 30.74 -6.55 6.37
CA ALA A 10 31.16 -5.94 7.62
C ALA A 10 30.79 -4.45 7.71
N GLU A 11 31.03 -3.70 6.63
CA GLU A 11 30.71 -2.28 6.54
C GLU A 11 29.21 -2.03 6.57
N LEU A 12 28.44 -2.86 5.87
CA LEU A 12 26.97 -2.78 5.89
C LEU A 12 26.43 -2.98 7.30
N ALA A 13 26.92 -4.01 8.01
CA ALA A 13 26.49 -4.30 9.37
C ALA A 13 26.81 -3.14 10.32
N GLU A 14 28.00 -2.56 10.21
CA GLU A 14 28.41 -1.38 10.97
C GLU A 14 27.50 -0.18 10.69
N ARG A 15 27.25 0.16 9.42
CA ARG A 15 26.37 1.26 9.04
C ARG A 15 24.91 1.06 9.44
N ALA A 16 24.47 -0.19 9.53
CA ALA A 16 23.14 -0.56 10.01
C ALA A 16 23.06 -0.67 11.54
N GLY A 17 24.16 -0.50 12.27
CA GLY A 17 24.18 -0.61 13.73
C GLY A 17 23.95 -2.03 14.26
N ILE A 18 24.21 -3.06 13.45
CA ILE A 18 23.99 -4.46 13.81
C ILE A 18 25.28 -5.29 13.69
N THR A 19 25.27 -6.50 14.24
CA THR A 19 26.40 -7.42 14.08
C THR A 19 26.37 -8.10 12.71
N VAL A 20 27.55 -8.47 12.19
CA VAL A 20 27.66 -9.33 10.98
C VAL A 20 26.90 -10.66 11.15
N ARG A 21 26.81 -11.18 12.37
CA ARG A 21 26.02 -12.38 12.69
C ARG A 21 24.52 -12.12 12.47
N THR A 22 24.01 -11.00 12.97
CA THR A 22 22.62 -10.57 12.78
C THR A 22 22.30 -10.37 11.29
N LEU A 23 23.20 -9.72 10.55
CA LEU A 23 23.05 -9.53 9.11
C LEU A 23 22.94 -10.86 8.34
N ARG A 24 23.81 -11.84 8.65
CA ARG A 24 23.72 -13.18 8.03
C ARG A 24 22.40 -13.85 8.35
N PHE A 25 21.99 -13.77 9.60
CA PHE A 25 20.74 -14.33 10.07
C PHE A 25 19.52 -13.74 9.36
N TYR A 26 19.51 -12.42 9.09
CA TYR A 26 18.44 -11.78 8.32
C TYR A 26 18.42 -12.25 6.88
N ARG A 27 19.58 -12.33 6.22
CA ARG A 27 19.68 -12.86 4.86
C ARG A 27 19.24 -14.32 4.76
N GLU A 28 19.60 -15.15 5.74
CA GLU A 28 19.18 -16.56 5.81
C GLU A 28 17.66 -16.73 5.98
N ARG A 29 17.00 -15.72 6.57
CA ARG A 29 15.54 -15.64 6.70
C ARG A 29 14.85 -14.98 5.50
N GLY A 30 15.57 -14.68 4.41
CA GLY A 30 14.99 -14.04 3.22
C GLY A 30 14.66 -12.56 3.39
N LEU A 31 15.07 -11.91 4.49
CA LEU A 31 14.75 -10.50 4.76
C LEU A 31 15.53 -9.49 3.91
N LEU A 32 16.49 -9.98 3.13
CA LEU A 32 17.34 -9.17 2.27
C LEU A 32 17.46 -9.86 0.92
N ALA A 33 17.36 -9.06 -0.14
CA ALA A 33 17.69 -9.50 -1.48
C ALA A 33 19.11 -10.12 -1.53
N PRO A 34 19.35 -11.07 -2.45
CA PRO A 34 20.67 -11.64 -2.61
C PRO A 34 21.67 -10.56 -3.07
N PRO A 35 22.85 -10.45 -2.44
CA PRO A 35 23.85 -9.46 -2.82
C PRO A 35 24.45 -9.77 -4.19
N ARG A 36 24.95 -8.74 -4.86
CA ARG A 36 25.74 -8.90 -6.09
C ARG A 36 27.03 -9.65 -5.74
N ARG A 37 27.32 -10.74 -6.46
CA ARG A 37 28.53 -11.52 -6.25
C ARG A 37 29.56 -11.20 -7.31
N GLU A 38 30.77 -10.90 -6.87
CA GLU A 38 31.94 -10.73 -7.73
C GLU A 38 33.05 -11.66 -7.22
N GLY A 39 33.18 -12.81 -7.90
CA GLY A 39 34.02 -13.91 -7.42
C GLY A 39 33.55 -14.44 -6.07
N ARG A 40 34.39 -14.28 -5.03
CA ARG A 40 34.09 -14.69 -3.64
C ARG A 40 33.54 -13.56 -2.78
N ILE A 41 33.46 -12.34 -3.31
CA ILE A 41 33.05 -11.16 -2.58
C ILE A 41 31.56 -10.92 -2.82
N ALA A 42 30.82 -10.68 -1.73
CA ALA A 42 29.43 -10.24 -1.77
C ALA A 42 29.39 -8.72 -1.56
N TRP A 43 28.84 -8.02 -2.55
CA TRP A 43 28.60 -6.59 -2.55
C TRP A 43 27.14 -6.31 -2.28
N TYR A 44 26.92 -5.46 -1.30
CA TYR A 44 25.64 -4.93 -0.90
C TYR A 44 25.57 -3.49 -1.35
N ASP A 45 24.38 -2.94 -1.57
CA ASP A 45 24.20 -1.53 -1.94
C ASP A 45 23.34 -0.79 -0.90
N ASP A 46 23.07 0.49 -1.17
CA ASP A 46 22.25 1.34 -0.30
C ASP A 46 20.84 0.78 -0.04
N HIS A 47 20.31 -0.03 -0.96
CA HIS A 47 19.02 -0.69 -0.78
C HIS A 47 19.05 -1.70 0.37
N HIS A 48 20.14 -2.48 0.47
CA HIS A 48 20.32 -3.39 1.58
C HIS A 48 20.45 -2.64 2.91
N LEU A 49 21.09 -1.46 2.91
CA LEU A 49 21.22 -0.63 4.11
C LEU A 49 19.87 -0.04 4.54
N ALA A 50 19.07 0.45 3.60
CA ALA A 50 17.72 0.94 3.88
C ALA A 50 16.86 -0.16 4.50
N ARG A 51 16.83 -1.35 3.88
CA ARG A 51 16.04 -2.49 4.36
C ARG A 51 16.43 -2.94 5.77
N LEU A 52 17.72 -2.88 6.12
CA LEU A 52 18.19 -3.17 7.48
C LEU A 52 17.71 -2.17 8.53
N ARG A 53 17.71 -0.87 8.18
CA ARG A 53 17.20 0.18 9.07
C ARG A 53 15.70 0.00 9.31
N THR A 54 14.98 -0.43 8.29
CA THR A 54 13.56 -0.79 8.40
C THR A 54 13.32 -1.95 9.34
N ILE A 55 14.04 -3.05 9.15
CA ILE A 55 13.90 -4.20 10.04
C ILE A 55 14.18 -3.78 11.50
N ALA A 56 15.21 -2.97 11.74
CA ALA A 56 15.53 -2.47 13.09
C ALA A 56 14.40 -1.61 13.68
N ALA A 57 13.88 -0.65 12.93
CA ALA A 57 12.82 0.26 13.36
C ALA A 57 11.47 -0.44 13.60
N LEU A 58 11.19 -1.53 12.89
CA LEU A 58 10.00 -2.36 13.12
C LEU A 58 10.16 -3.22 14.39
N LEU A 59 11.35 -3.78 14.61
CA LEU A 59 11.64 -4.53 15.84
C LEU A 59 11.56 -3.63 17.09
N GLU A 60 12.03 -2.38 17.01
CA GLU A 60 11.91 -1.40 18.11
C GLU A 60 10.44 -1.08 18.46
N ARG A 61 9.53 -1.20 17.50
CA ARG A 61 8.09 -1.00 17.68
C ARG A 61 7.35 -2.26 18.19
N GLY A 62 8.07 -3.34 18.46
CA GLY A 62 7.52 -4.58 18.99
C GLY A 62 7.04 -5.58 17.94
N HIS A 63 7.30 -5.34 16.65
CA HIS A 63 7.02 -6.34 15.62
C HIS A 63 7.97 -7.54 15.75
N THR A 64 7.50 -8.73 15.39
CA THR A 64 8.32 -9.93 15.40
C THR A 64 9.08 -10.08 14.09
N LEU A 65 10.26 -10.72 14.14
CA LEU A 65 11.04 -10.97 12.93
C LEU A 65 10.32 -11.88 11.93
N SER A 66 9.41 -12.76 12.39
CA SER A 66 8.55 -13.57 11.50
C SER A 66 7.58 -12.68 10.74
N GLY A 67 6.87 -11.80 11.45
CA GLY A 67 5.93 -10.86 10.81
C GLY A 67 6.65 -9.91 9.84
N ILE A 68 7.87 -9.48 10.14
CA ILE A 68 8.68 -8.67 9.21
C ILE A 68 9.10 -9.50 7.98
N ALA A 69 9.40 -10.79 8.13
CA ALA A 69 9.75 -11.67 7.01
C ALA A 69 8.56 -11.93 6.09
N GLU A 70 7.39 -12.19 6.66
CA GLU A 70 6.15 -12.37 5.92
C GLU A 70 5.73 -11.06 5.22
N LEU A 71 5.95 -9.90 5.86
CA LEU A 71 5.77 -8.59 5.26
C LEU A 71 6.71 -8.39 4.05
N ALA A 72 7.99 -8.72 4.21
CA ALA A 72 8.99 -8.61 3.15
C ALA A 72 8.67 -9.54 1.97
N GLU A 73 8.23 -10.76 2.25
CA GLU A 73 7.82 -11.73 1.24
C GLU A 73 6.58 -11.24 0.48
N ALA A 74 5.57 -10.73 1.18
CA ALA A 74 4.39 -10.16 0.54
C ALA A 74 4.75 -8.97 -0.38
N LEU A 75 5.66 -8.08 0.04
CA LEU A 75 6.16 -6.98 -0.80
C LEU A 75 6.93 -7.47 -2.03
N ASP A 76 7.78 -8.49 -1.88
CA ASP A 76 8.55 -9.06 -2.99
C ASP A 76 7.62 -9.74 -4.03
N HIS A 77 6.42 -10.17 -3.62
CA HIS A 77 5.36 -10.68 -4.52
C HIS A 77 4.36 -9.61 -4.97
N GLY A 78 4.49 -8.38 -4.49
CA GLY A 78 3.67 -7.24 -4.91
C GLY A 78 3.90 -6.91 -6.38
N ARG A 79 2.84 -6.51 -7.09
CA ARG A 79 2.98 -6.05 -8.49
C ARG A 79 3.70 -4.70 -8.51
N ASP A 80 4.52 -4.49 -9.54
CA ASP A 80 5.11 -3.18 -9.82
C ASP A 80 3.98 -2.15 -9.95
N VAL A 81 4.16 -1.00 -9.31
CA VAL A 81 3.20 0.11 -9.35
C VAL A 81 2.92 0.56 -10.77
N ALA A 82 3.91 0.47 -11.66
CA ALA A 82 3.73 0.76 -13.08
C ALA A 82 2.70 -0.17 -13.73
N ASP A 83 2.70 -1.46 -13.37
CA ASP A 83 1.72 -2.45 -13.84
C ASP A 83 0.37 -2.28 -13.12
N LEU A 84 0.38 -1.87 -11.86
CA LEU A 84 -0.82 -1.64 -11.04
C LEU A 84 -1.63 -0.41 -11.51
N LEU A 85 -0.91 0.64 -11.92
CA LEU A 85 -1.51 1.87 -12.43
C LEU A 85 -1.96 1.74 -13.89
N GLY A 86 -1.51 0.73 -14.63
CA GLY A 86 -2.04 0.33 -15.95
C GLY A 86 -1.99 1.38 -17.05
N VAL A 87 -1.48 2.59 -16.78
CA VAL A 87 -1.43 3.70 -17.73
C VAL A 87 -0.35 4.69 -17.29
N ALA A 88 0.52 5.02 -18.23
CA ALA A 88 1.29 6.26 -18.17
C ALA A 88 0.32 7.43 -17.89
N PRO A 89 0.76 8.47 -17.15
CA PRO A 89 -0.08 9.56 -16.67
C PRO A 89 -0.96 10.20 -17.76
N PRO A 90 -2.16 10.71 -17.39
CA PRO A 90 -2.48 11.15 -16.04
C PRO A 90 -3.45 10.24 -15.28
N THR A 91 -3.02 9.76 -14.10
CA THR A 91 -3.91 9.32 -13.03
C THR A 91 -4.32 10.55 -12.20
N GLU A 92 -5.58 10.64 -11.75
CA GLU A 92 -6.00 11.70 -10.80
C GLU A 92 -5.44 11.46 -9.38
N GLU A 93 -5.08 10.22 -9.10
CA GLU A 93 -4.53 9.82 -7.80
C GLU A 93 -3.01 10.04 -7.81
N GLU A 94 -2.51 10.62 -6.71
CA GLU A 94 -1.10 10.83 -6.45
C GLU A 94 -0.54 9.62 -5.69
N PRO A 95 0.36 8.81 -6.30
CA PRO A 95 1.02 7.73 -5.60
C PRO A 95 1.97 8.28 -4.53
N VAL A 96 2.01 7.62 -3.38
CA VAL A 96 2.89 8.00 -2.26
C VAL A 96 3.89 6.89 -2.05
N ARG A 97 5.18 7.21 -2.24
CA ARG A 97 6.30 6.35 -1.86
C ARG A 97 6.52 6.45 -0.36
N LEU A 98 6.70 5.31 0.27
CA LEU A 98 6.79 5.14 1.71
C LEU A 98 7.88 4.14 2.02
N THR A 99 8.68 4.45 3.03
CA THR A 99 9.49 3.41 3.67
C THR A 99 8.57 2.55 4.57
N PRO A 100 8.93 1.29 4.88
CA PRO A 100 8.06 0.47 5.72
C PRO A 100 7.96 1.00 7.16
N GLU A 101 8.91 1.81 7.63
CA GLU A 101 8.82 2.56 8.89
C GLU A 101 7.75 3.65 8.84
N GLU A 102 7.67 4.41 7.74
CA GLU A 102 6.63 5.43 7.54
C GLU A 102 5.25 4.80 7.43
N LEU A 103 5.16 3.62 6.82
CA LEU A 103 3.92 2.85 6.78
C LEU A 103 3.52 2.37 8.19
N ALA A 104 4.44 1.74 8.93
CA ALA A 104 4.20 1.28 10.29
C ALA A 104 3.83 2.42 11.25
N ALA A 105 4.47 3.59 11.11
CA ALA A 105 4.15 4.77 11.92
C ALA A 105 2.73 5.30 11.67
N ARG A 106 2.15 5.09 10.48
CA ARG A 106 0.78 5.55 10.15
C ARG A 106 -0.33 4.66 10.68
N PHE A 107 -0.03 3.39 10.94
CA PHE A 107 -1.03 2.37 11.26
C PHE A 107 -0.77 1.68 12.63
N GLU A 108 0.15 2.22 13.45
CA GLU A 108 0.30 1.94 14.90
C GLU A 108 0.19 0.45 15.31
N GLY A 109 0.82 -0.45 14.55
CA GLY A 109 0.85 -1.89 14.87
C GLY A 109 -0.13 -2.74 14.06
N GLU A 110 -1.04 -2.13 13.30
CA GLU A 110 -1.94 -2.81 12.38
C GLU A 110 -1.26 -3.25 11.05
N VAL A 111 0.03 -2.91 10.87
CA VAL A 111 0.84 -3.41 9.74
C VAL A 111 1.24 -4.86 10.02
N THR A 112 0.29 -5.77 9.80
CA THR A 112 0.49 -7.22 9.86
C THR A 112 0.66 -7.79 8.44
N PRO A 113 1.25 -9.00 8.31
CA PRO A 113 1.35 -9.68 7.02
C PRO A 113 0.01 -9.85 6.31
N GLU A 114 -1.06 -10.17 7.04
CA GLU A 114 -2.40 -10.36 6.49
C GLU A 114 -2.97 -9.06 5.92
N ASN A 115 -2.81 -7.95 6.66
CA ASN A 115 -3.28 -6.64 6.21
C ASN A 115 -2.46 -6.14 5.01
N LEU A 116 -1.15 -6.42 4.98
CA LEU A 116 -0.33 -6.07 3.82
C LEU A 116 -0.74 -6.89 2.60
N ALA A 117 -0.89 -8.21 2.74
CA ALA A 117 -1.36 -9.08 1.66
C ALA A 117 -2.72 -8.62 1.12
N ALA A 118 -3.68 -8.31 2.00
CA ALA A 118 -4.97 -7.79 1.60
C ALA A 118 -4.85 -6.44 0.86
N ALA A 119 -3.97 -5.54 1.31
CA ALA A 119 -3.75 -4.26 0.65
C ALA A 119 -3.07 -4.40 -0.73
N LEU A 120 -2.18 -5.38 -0.90
CA LEU A 120 -1.55 -5.74 -2.18
C LEU A 120 -2.57 -6.40 -3.13
N ASP A 121 -3.40 -7.32 -2.64
CA ASP A 121 -4.46 -7.99 -3.41
C ASP A 121 -5.49 -6.98 -3.92
N LEU A 122 -5.85 -6.02 -3.08
CA LEU A 122 -6.71 -4.90 -3.45
C LEU A 122 -6.05 -3.92 -4.42
N GLY A 123 -4.74 -4.04 -4.64
CA GLY A 123 -3.95 -3.11 -5.44
C GLY A 123 -3.92 -1.71 -4.84
N TYR A 124 -3.95 -1.57 -3.51
CA TYR A 124 -3.69 -0.30 -2.85
C TYR A 124 -2.21 -0.06 -2.61
N LEU A 125 -1.47 -1.15 -2.44
CA LEU A 125 -0.03 -1.15 -2.34
C LEU A 125 0.60 -1.81 -3.57
N GLY A 126 1.77 -1.33 -3.93
CA GLY A 126 2.70 -1.95 -4.85
C GLY A 126 4.14 -1.64 -4.41
N THR A 127 5.10 -2.06 -5.23
CA THR A 127 6.53 -1.79 -4.99
C THR A 127 7.15 -1.00 -6.14
N ASP A 128 8.08 -0.11 -5.80
CA ASP A 128 8.98 0.57 -6.74
C ASP A 128 10.41 0.38 -6.22
N GLY A 129 11.08 -0.67 -6.69
CA GLY A 129 12.32 -1.16 -6.09
C GLY A 129 12.09 -1.67 -4.66
N ASP A 130 12.69 -1.02 -3.68
CA ASP A 130 12.53 -1.35 -2.24
C ASP A 130 11.56 -0.42 -1.51
N GLU A 131 10.99 0.56 -2.21
CA GLU A 131 10.00 1.46 -1.62
C GLU A 131 8.60 0.85 -1.77
N ILE A 132 7.83 0.93 -0.68
CA ILE A 132 6.40 0.62 -0.73
C ILE A 132 5.73 1.83 -1.38
N VAL A 133 4.82 1.59 -2.30
CA VAL A 133 4.06 2.67 -2.91
C VAL A 133 2.58 2.43 -2.68
N HIS A 134 1.93 3.42 -2.09
CA HIS A 134 0.48 3.47 -2.02
C HIS A 134 -0.06 4.22 -3.23
N ILE A 135 -1.03 3.65 -3.96
CA ILE A 135 -1.50 4.24 -5.23
C ILE A 135 -2.25 5.58 -5.09
N SER A 136 -2.71 5.89 -3.88
CA SER A 136 -3.51 7.08 -3.60
C SER A 136 -3.16 7.67 -2.23
N ARG A 137 -2.68 8.91 -2.23
CA ARG A 137 -2.50 9.71 -1.01
C ARG A 137 -3.80 9.83 -0.20
N ARG A 138 -4.92 10.09 -0.87
CA ARG A 138 -6.21 10.29 -0.21
C ARG A 138 -6.68 9.02 0.51
N LEU A 139 -6.57 7.86 -0.13
CA LEU A 139 -6.94 6.59 0.51
C LEU A 139 -5.99 6.25 1.67
N LEU A 140 -4.70 6.54 1.54
CA LEU A 140 -3.73 6.37 2.63
C LEU A 140 -4.08 7.24 3.84
N ASP A 141 -4.39 8.51 3.62
CA ASP A 141 -4.69 9.45 4.70
C ASP A 141 -6.02 9.11 5.39
N VAL A 142 -7.06 8.76 4.61
CA VAL A 142 -8.38 8.37 5.14
C VAL A 142 -8.32 7.05 5.92
N SER A 143 -7.66 6.03 5.37
CA SER A 143 -7.52 4.74 6.06
C SER A 143 -6.74 4.87 7.37
N SER A 144 -5.65 5.65 7.37
CA SER A 144 -4.89 5.95 8.58
C SER A 144 -5.71 6.72 9.61
N ALA A 145 -6.56 7.67 9.17
CA ALA A 145 -7.48 8.37 10.07
C ALA A 145 -8.50 7.41 10.72
N LEU A 146 -9.11 6.50 9.96
CA LEU A 146 -10.06 5.51 10.48
C LEU A 146 -9.41 4.58 11.53
N VAL A 147 -8.15 4.17 11.30
CA VAL A 147 -7.42 3.34 12.25
C VAL A 147 -7.11 4.10 13.55
N ARG A 148 -6.79 5.40 13.47
CA ARG A 148 -6.61 6.24 14.68
C ARG A 148 -7.89 6.39 15.50
N GLU A 149 -9.06 6.30 14.86
CA GLU A 149 -10.37 6.24 15.56
C GLU A 149 -10.66 4.85 16.17
N GLY A 150 -9.70 3.91 16.11
CA GLY A 150 -9.81 2.59 16.71
C GLY A 150 -10.48 1.54 15.81
N ILE A 151 -10.71 1.83 14.53
CA ILE A 151 -11.25 0.86 13.58
C ILE A 151 -10.10 -0.04 13.09
N PRO A 152 -10.17 -1.37 13.26
CA PRO A 152 -9.10 -2.27 12.82
C PRO A 152 -8.82 -2.13 11.32
N LEU A 153 -7.56 -2.18 10.91
CA LEU A 153 -7.18 -2.01 9.50
C LEU A 153 -7.80 -3.09 8.62
N ALA A 154 -7.94 -4.31 9.14
CA ALA A 154 -8.61 -5.41 8.45
C ALA A 154 -10.07 -5.07 8.07
N GLU A 155 -10.81 -4.38 8.95
CA GLU A 155 -12.18 -3.94 8.68
C GLU A 155 -12.21 -2.81 7.65
N VAL A 156 -11.26 -1.87 7.73
CA VAL A 156 -11.09 -0.79 6.73
C VAL A 156 -10.81 -1.38 5.35
N LEU A 157 -9.90 -2.35 5.24
CA LEU A 157 -9.56 -3.03 3.98
C LEU A 157 -10.75 -3.85 3.46
N SER A 158 -11.48 -4.56 4.33
CA SER A 158 -12.69 -5.30 3.97
C SER A 158 -13.82 -4.39 3.45
N ALA A 159 -14.00 -3.22 4.05
CA ALA A 159 -14.92 -2.21 3.55
C ALA A 159 -14.42 -1.64 2.21
N GLY A 160 -13.12 -1.36 2.10
CA GLY A 160 -12.47 -0.91 0.87
C GLY A 160 -12.64 -1.90 -0.30
N ALA A 161 -12.55 -3.21 -0.04
CA ALA A 161 -12.79 -4.26 -1.03
C ALA A 161 -14.20 -4.18 -1.63
N ARG A 162 -15.21 -4.01 -0.77
CA ARG A 162 -16.61 -3.87 -1.19
C ARG A 162 -16.83 -2.57 -1.96
N VAL A 163 -16.24 -1.47 -1.51
CA VAL A 163 -16.29 -0.19 -2.22
C VAL A 163 -15.68 -0.31 -3.61
N ARG A 164 -14.52 -0.96 -3.74
CA ARG A 164 -13.87 -1.18 -5.03
C ARG A 164 -14.73 -2.01 -5.98
N GLN A 165 -15.32 -3.10 -5.51
CA GLN A 165 -16.26 -3.90 -6.30
C GLN A 165 -17.42 -3.05 -6.86
N HIS A 166 -18.00 -2.17 -6.04
CA HIS A 166 -19.06 -1.28 -6.49
C HIS A 166 -18.54 -0.19 -7.44
N ALA A 167 -17.35 0.34 -7.21
CA ALA A 167 -16.71 1.31 -8.08
C ALA A 167 -16.43 0.72 -9.47
N ASP A 168 -15.93 -0.52 -9.54
CA ASP A 168 -15.67 -1.22 -10.80
C ASP A 168 -16.98 -1.42 -11.58
N ALA A 169 -18.05 -1.86 -10.91
CA ALA A 169 -19.37 -2.01 -11.55
C ALA A 169 -19.95 -0.67 -12.05
N LEU A 170 -19.73 0.43 -11.32
CA LEU A 170 -20.10 1.77 -11.78
C LEU A 170 -19.24 2.22 -12.97
N ALA A 171 -17.93 1.93 -12.93
CA ALA A 171 -17.01 2.25 -14.01
C ALA A 171 -17.41 1.53 -15.31
N ASP A 172 -17.79 0.26 -15.24
CA ASP A 172 -18.31 -0.51 -16.38
C ASP A 172 -19.57 0.15 -16.95
N LEU A 173 -20.52 0.52 -16.09
CA LEU A 173 -21.76 1.20 -16.50
C LEU A 173 -21.47 2.51 -17.26
N PHE A 174 -20.58 3.35 -16.72
CA PHE A 174 -20.23 4.60 -17.38
C PHE A 174 -19.45 4.35 -18.68
N THR A 175 -18.50 3.41 -18.69
CA THR A 175 -17.72 3.09 -19.89
C THR A 175 -18.62 2.56 -21.02
N ASP A 176 -19.56 1.67 -20.70
CA ASP A 176 -20.56 1.16 -21.65
C ASP A 176 -21.43 2.28 -22.24
N LEU A 177 -21.84 3.24 -21.41
CA LEU A 177 -22.61 4.40 -21.86
C LEU A 177 -21.79 5.25 -22.84
N ILE A 178 -20.50 5.44 -22.55
CA ILE A 178 -19.59 6.22 -23.38
C ILE A 178 -19.39 5.54 -24.73
N VAL A 179 -19.02 4.25 -24.74
CA VAL A 179 -18.81 3.46 -25.97
C VAL A 179 -20.07 3.45 -26.85
N ARG A 180 -21.26 3.41 -26.22
CA ARG A 180 -22.54 3.39 -26.95
C ARG A 180 -22.87 4.73 -27.62
N HIS A 181 -22.41 5.86 -27.08
CA HIS A 181 -22.87 7.19 -27.48
C HIS A 181 -21.77 8.11 -28.04
N GLY A 182 -20.51 7.69 -28.10
CA GLY A 182 -19.45 8.48 -28.72
C GLY A 182 -18.09 7.76 -28.78
N PRO A 183 -17.08 8.39 -29.41
CA PRO A 183 -15.72 7.84 -29.45
C PRO A 183 -15.10 7.79 -28.05
N GLU A 184 -14.22 6.80 -27.82
CA GLU A 184 -13.48 6.60 -26.56
C GLU A 184 -12.66 7.82 -26.12
N GLU A 185 -12.28 8.69 -27.05
CA GLU A 185 -11.60 9.97 -26.81
C GLU A 185 -12.37 10.91 -25.86
N ASN A 186 -13.68 10.68 -25.69
CA ASN A 186 -14.52 11.40 -24.73
C ASN A 186 -14.34 10.96 -23.27
N LEU A 187 -13.68 9.82 -23.00
CA LEU A 187 -13.49 9.27 -21.65
C LEU A 187 -12.86 10.29 -20.71
N HIS A 188 -11.84 11.02 -21.18
CA HIS A 188 -11.18 12.07 -20.38
C HIS A 188 -12.10 13.23 -20.00
N ARG A 189 -13.10 13.57 -20.85
CA ARG A 189 -14.06 14.65 -20.56
C ARG A 189 -15.23 14.19 -19.70
N LEU A 190 -15.60 12.91 -19.79
CA LEU A 190 -16.77 12.36 -19.11
C LEU A 190 -16.44 11.80 -17.72
N ARG A 191 -15.17 11.47 -17.45
CA ARG A 191 -14.70 11.01 -16.13
C ARG A 191 -15.09 11.96 -14.98
N PRO A 192 -14.89 13.29 -15.05
CA PRO A 192 -15.33 14.20 -13.98
C PRO A 192 -16.84 14.20 -13.75
N LEU A 193 -17.64 14.08 -14.83
CA LEU A 193 -19.10 14.05 -14.73
C LEU A 193 -19.60 12.76 -14.05
N ALA A 194 -19.03 11.61 -14.43
CA ALA A 194 -19.33 10.33 -13.79
C ALA A 194 -19.02 10.38 -12.29
N ARG A 195 -17.87 10.94 -11.92
CA ARG A 195 -17.49 11.15 -10.51
C ARG A 195 -18.51 12.00 -9.75
N SER A 196 -18.93 13.14 -10.31
CA SER A 196 -19.92 14.00 -9.66
C SER A 196 -21.27 13.30 -9.45
N VAL A 197 -21.69 12.46 -10.40
CA VAL A 197 -22.92 11.65 -10.25
C VAL A 197 -22.76 10.67 -9.09
N VAL A 198 -21.63 9.95 -9.02
CA VAL A 198 -21.36 8.99 -7.93
C VAL A 198 -21.30 9.69 -6.57
N GLU A 199 -20.63 10.83 -6.46
CA GLU A 199 -20.56 11.61 -5.22
C GLU A 199 -21.94 12.07 -4.75
N ALA A 200 -22.79 12.54 -5.67
CA ALA A 200 -24.16 12.97 -5.37
C ALA A 200 -25.05 11.79 -4.93
N GLU A 201 -25.03 10.68 -5.65
CA GLU A 201 -25.81 9.48 -5.31
C GLU A 201 -25.37 8.87 -3.98
N LEU A 202 -24.07 8.86 -3.70
CA LEU A 202 -23.54 8.41 -2.41
C LEU A 202 -24.04 9.30 -1.26
N SER A 203 -23.99 10.62 -1.45
CA SER A 203 -24.47 11.58 -0.45
C SER A 203 -25.96 11.38 -0.16
N LEU A 204 -26.78 11.27 -1.21
CA LEU A 204 -28.22 11.01 -1.09
C LEU A 204 -28.51 9.65 -0.44
N ALA A 205 -27.72 8.62 -0.72
CA ALA A 205 -27.88 7.31 -0.12
C ALA A 205 -27.54 7.31 1.38
N LEU A 206 -26.48 8.01 1.78
CA LEU A 206 -26.10 8.19 3.18
C LEU A 206 -27.20 8.91 3.96
N ASP A 207 -27.74 10.01 3.43
CA ASP A 207 -28.83 10.76 4.07
C ASP A 207 -30.07 9.88 4.32
N ARG A 208 -30.45 9.06 3.33
CA ARG A 208 -31.56 8.10 3.47
C ARG A 208 -31.31 7.10 4.60
N ARG A 209 -30.11 6.50 4.67
CA ARG A 209 -29.77 5.49 5.68
C ARG A 209 -29.63 6.05 7.09
N VAL A 210 -29.13 7.27 7.22
CA VAL A 210 -29.04 7.96 8.52
C VAL A 210 -30.43 8.22 9.08
N ARG A 211 -31.37 8.67 8.23
CA ARG A 211 -32.76 8.89 8.65
C ARG A 211 -33.45 7.60 9.10
N GLU A 212 -33.31 6.53 8.31
CA GLU A 212 -33.91 5.22 8.64
C GLU A 212 -33.42 4.67 9.99
N ARG A 213 -32.12 4.83 10.32
CA ARG A 213 -31.59 4.42 11.64
C ARG A 213 -32.19 5.25 12.79
N LYS A 214 -32.26 6.56 12.63
CA LYS A 214 -32.83 7.46 13.65
C LYS A 214 -34.32 7.18 13.91
N GLU A 215 -35.06 6.80 12.87
CA GLU A 215 -36.49 6.44 12.99
C GLU A 215 -36.68 5.06 13.64
N GLY A 216 -35.78 4.10 13.37
CA GLY A 216 -35.77 2.79 14.03
C GLY A 216 -35.44 2.86 15.53
N GLU A 217 -34.50 3.71 15.93
CA GLU A 217 -34.12 3.93 17.34
C GLU A 217 -35.21 4.66 18.15
N GLN A 218 -36.12 5.41 17.50
CA GLN A 218 -37.23 6.12 18.16
C GLN A 218 -38.52 5.28 18.28
N GLY A 219 -38.56 4.09 17.67
CA GLY A 219 -39.73 3.19 17.70
C GLY A 219 -39.64 2.06 18.73
N GLU A 220 -38.55 1.98 19.50
CA GLU A 220 -38.31 0.95 20.54
C GLU A 220 -38.49 1.45 21.99
N ASP A 221 -38.87 2.73 22.18
CA ASP A 221 -39.27 3.34 23.48
C ASP A 221 -40.80 3.44 23.61
#